data_AF-A0A8T4N1I3-F1
#
_entry.id   AF-A0A8T4N1I3-F1
#
_cell.length_a   1.000
_cell.length_b   1.000
_cell.length_c   1.000
_cell.angle_alpha   90.00
_cell.angle_beta   90.00
_cell.angle_gamma   90.00
#
_symmetry.space_group_name_H-M   'P 1'
#
loop_
_entity.id
_entity.type
_entity.pdbx_description
1 polymer ?
#
loop_
_entity_poly.entity_id
_entity_poly.type
_entity_poly.pdbx_seq_one_letter_code
_entity_poly.pdbx_strand_id
1 'polypeptide(L)'
;MLKEYNSIVKEDYKNNSNLKVLDFIGGVVKGSNTYSVFLMNKILSKENLRTATLTDIQKIIDKDETFLRGFYTDLGMILRTKENPNQYLANKLGKEAKERGYNFSNESPLIFKLSDLELVVDGDSPFRGLGFIIKESASPFNASELSNKNGNKKFKTVNKKGIPIFDNEGNRLFYTRDNGLAGCCLTKYSNVDSYCLGLSDSNDYGRVVIVYDAEGVAPKK
;
A
#
# COMPACT_ATOMS: atom_id res chain seq x y z
N MET A 1 -18.94 -1.76 -7.58
CA MET A 1 -17.47 -1.70 -7.42
C MET A 1 -16.69 -1.67 -8.73
N LEU A 2 -16.42 -2.77 -9.47
CA LEU A 2 -15.55 -2.67 -10.66
C LEU A 2 -16.06 -1.73 -11.77
N LYS A 3 -17.37 -1.71 -12.02
CA LYS A 3 -17.99 -0.76 -12.97
C LYS A 3 -17.77 0.69 -12.54
N GLU A 4 -17.95 0.99 -11.26
CA GLU A 4 -17.73 2.32 -10.68
C GLU A 4 -16.26 2.71 -10.76
N TYR A 5 -15.35 1.79 -10.40
CA TYR A 5 -13.91 1.96 -10.56
C TYR A 5 -13.57 2.35 -12.01
N ASN A 6 -14.04 1.59 -13.00
CA ASN A 6 -13.78 1.87 -14.40
C ASN A 6 -14.39 3.19 -14.88
N SER A 7 -15.56 3.58 -14.35
CA SER A 7 -16.17 4.89 -14.62
C SER A 7 -15.27 6.02 -14.12
N ILE A 8 -14.83 5.94 -12.86
CA ILE A 8 -13.94 6.93 -12.25
C ILE A 8 -12.59 6.99 -12.97
N VAL A 9 -12.02 5.85 -13.36
CA VAL A 9 -10.78 5.83 -14.18
C VAL A 9 -10.97 6.59 -15.49
N LYS A 10 -12.12 6.42 -16.15
CA LYS A 10 -12.43 7.10 -17.42
C LYS A 10 -12.65 8.59 -17.23
N GLU A 11 -13.44 8.98 -16.23
CA GLU A 11 -13.91 10.35 -16.01
C GLU A 11 -12.84 11.22 -15.31
N ASP A 12 -12.32 10.75 -14.18
CA ASP A 12 -11.47 11.57 -13.30
C ASP A 12 -9.98 11.40 -13.60
N TYR A 13 -9.58 10.22 -14.11
CA TYR A 13 -8.17 9.88 -14.37
C TYR A 13 -7.85 9.80 -15.86
N LYS A 14 -8.64 10.44 -16.73
CA LYS A 14 -8.38 10.53 -18.18
C LYS A 14 -8.12 9.17 -18.82
N ASN A 15 -8.82 8.13 -18.35
CA ASN A 15 -8.72 6.77 -18.87
C ASN A 15 -7.30 6.17 -18.74
N ASN A 16 -6.55 6.54 -17.70
CA ASN A 16 -5.14 6.17 -17.50
C ASN A 16 -4.92 4.66 -17.55
N SER A 17 -3.97 4.21 -18.37
CA SER A 17 -3.67 2.78 -18.56
C SER A 17 -3.06 2.11 -17.33
N ASN A 18 -2.38 2.84 -16.44
CA ASN A 18 -1.88 2.28 -15.18
C ASN A 18 -3.00 1.92 -14.19
N LEU A 19 -4.23 2.39 -14.40
CA LEU A 19 -5.39 2.03 -13.59
C LEU A 19 -6.23 0.93 -14.23
N LYS A 20 -5.94 0.55 -15.49
CA LYS A 20 -6.64 -0.53 -16.20
C LYS A 20 -5.98 -1.89 -15.98
N VAL A 21 -5.68 -2.17 -14.73
CA VAL A 21 -4.99 -3.39 -14.31
C VAL A 21 -5.90 -4.38 -13.61
N LEU A 22 -7.11 -3.95 -13.25
CA LEU A 22 -8.12 -4.80 -12.62
C LEU A 22 -8.95 -5.51 -13.69
N ASP A 23 -9.05 -6.82 -13.61
CA ASP A 23 -9.88 -7.66 -14.48
C ASP A 23 -10.88 -8.49 -13.65
N PHE A 24 -12.02 -8.86 -14.24
CA PHE A 24 -13.02 -9.72 -13.59
C PHE A 24 -13.08 -11.07 -14.27
N ILE A 25 -12.41 -12.06 -13.67
CA ILE A 25 -12.33 -13.41 -14.21
C ILE A 25 -12.93 -14.39 -13.20
N GLY A 26 -13.97 -15.10 -13.62
CA GLY A 26 -14.56 -16.19 -12.81
C GLY A 26 -15.18 -15.74 -11.49
N GLY A 27 -15.78 -14.54 -11.45
CA GLY A 27 -16.42 -14.01 -10.24
C GLY A 27 -15.49 -13.24 -9.29
N VAL A 28 -14.20 -13.10 -9.64
CA VAL A 28 -13.18 -12.48 -8.78
C VAL A 28 -12.47 -11.35 -9.53
N VAL A 29 -12.24 -10.22 -8.85
CA VAL A 29 -11.37 -9.16 -9.36
C VAL A 29 -9.91 -9.60 -9.20
N LYS A 30 -9.17 -9.64 -10.30
CA LYS A 30 -7.75 -10.01 -10.38
C LYS A 30 -6.93 -8.83 -10.88
N GLY A 31 -5.63 -8.91 -10.64
CA GLY A 31 -4.69 -7.84 -10.93
C GLY A 31 -4.77 -6.74 -9.87
N SER A 32 -3.64 -6.13 -9.57
CA SER A 32 -3.56 -4.90 -8.79
C SER A 32 -2.19 -4.26 -9.02
N ASN A 33 -2.11 -2.96 -8.87
CA ASN A 33 -0.86 -2.26 -8.64
C ASN A 33 -1.09 -1.20 -7.57
N THR A 34 -0.01 -0.55 -7.13
CA THR A 34 -0.08 0.46 -6.08
C THR A 34 -1.13 1.53 -6.39
N TYR A 35 -1.14 2.11 -7.59
CA TYR A 35 -2.10 3.14 -7.98
C TYR A 35 -3.56 2.67 -7.91
N SER A 36 -3.83 1.46 -8.41
CA SER A 36 -5.18 0.92 -8.46
C SER A 36 -5.78 0.71 -7.08
N VAL A 37 -4.96 0.31 -6.10
CA VAL A 37 -5.42 0.04 -4.74
C VAL A 37 -5.69 1.34 -3.97
N PHE A 38 -4.90 2.40 -4.19
CA PHE A 38 -5.23 3.73 -3.65
C PHE A 38 -6.55 4.27 -4.20
N LEU A 39 -6.82 4.10 -5.51
CA LEU A 39 -8.11 4.47 -6.08
C LEU A 39 -9.25 3.62 -5.53
N MET A 40 -9.05 2.30 -5.41
CA MET A 40 -10.05 1.41 -4.82
C MET A 40 -10.39 1.83 -3.38
N ASN A 41 -9.37 2.16 -2.57
CA ASN A 41 -9.58 2.62 -1.20
C ASN A 41 -10.38 3.94 -1.13
N LYS A 42 -10.15 4.87 -2.07
CA LYS A 42 -10.97 6.09 -2.21
C LYS A 42 -12.44 5.77 -2.47
N ILE A 43 -12.73 4.82 -3.37
CA ILE A 43 -14.11 4.41 -3.68
C ILE A 43 -14.76 3.75 -2.45
N LEU A 44 -14.09 2.77 -1.86
CA LEU A 44 -14.58 2.02 -0.69
C LEU A 44 -14.94 2.93 0.49
N SER A 45 -14.16 4.00 0.71
CA SER A 45 -14.41 4.93 1.81
C SER A 45 -15.77 5.62 1.75
N LYS A 46 -16.37 5.76 0.56
CA LYS A 46 -17.73 6.32 0.40
C LYS A 46 -18.82 5.39 0.96
N GLU A 47 -18.53 4.10 1.06
CA GLU A 47 -19.42 3.06 1.59
C GLU A 47 -19.07 2.69 3.04
N ASN A 48 -18.23 3.47 3.73
CA ASN A 48 -17.64 3.13 5.04
C ASN A 48 -16.85 1.81 5.02
N LEU A 49 -16.29 1.45 3.86
CA LEU A 49 -15.40 0.32 3.69
C LEU A 49 -13.97 0.81 3.53
N ARG A 50 -13.01 -0.08 3.80
CA ARG A 50 -11.60 0.20 3.53
C ARG A 50 -10.86 -1.06 3.12
N THR A 51 -9.73 -0.84 2.47
CA THR A 51 -8.74 -1.89 2.25
C THR A 51 -8.12 -2.33 3.59
N ALA A 52 -7.73 -3.59 3.67
CA ALA A 52 -7.09 -4.17 4.85
C ALA A 52 -5.69 -3.55 5.07
N THR A 53 -5.38 -3.26 6.33
CA THR A 53 -4.01 -2.93 6.77
C THR A 53 -3.24 -4.21 7.09
N LEU A 54 -1.92 -4.10 7.27
CA LEU A 54 -1.10 -5.26 7.68
C LEU A 54 -1.56 -5.86 9.02
N THR A 55 -2.10 -5.05 9.93
CA THR A 55 -2.70 -5.54 11.18
C THR A 55 -3.97 -6.38 10.92
N ASP A 56 -4.85 -5.94 10.01
CA ASP A 56 -6.05 -6.72 9.67
C ASP A 56 -5.68 -8.03 8.99
N ILE A 57 -4.70 -7.97 8.09
CA ILE A 57 -4.15 -9.12 7.39
C ILE A 57 -3.53 -10.11 8.38
N GLN A 58 -2.80 -9.65 9.39
CA GLN A 58 -2.29 -10.54 10.44
C GLN A 58 -3.43 -11.24 11.19
N LYS A 59 -4.48 -10.51 11.59
CA LYS A 59 -5.65 -11.11 12.26
C LYS A 59 -6.34 -12.17 11.39
N ILE A 60 -6.34 -11.98 10.07
CA ILE A 60 -6.88 -12.96 9.11
C ILE A 60 -5.96 -14.19 9.06
N ILE A 61 -4.65 -13.99 8.91
CA ILE A 61 -3.65 -15.08 8.88
C ILE A 61 -3.66 -15.90 10.18
N ASP A 62 -3.83 -15.26 11.34
CA ASP A 62 -3.90 -15.95 12.64
C ASP A 62 -5.13 -16.86 12.76
N LYS A 63 -6.20 -16.59 11.99
CA LYS A 63 -7.41 -17.43 11.93
C LYS A 63 -7.32 -18.50 10.85
N ASP A 64 -6.74 -18.14 9.70
CA ASP A 64 -6.56 -19.02 8.56
C ASP A 64 -5.31 -18.59 7.75
N GLU A 65 -4.20 -19.30 7.96
CA GLU A 65 -2.94 -19.03 7.27
C GLU A 65 -3.02 -19.27 5.75
N THR A 66 -4.06 -19.96 5.28
CA THR A 66 -4.23 -20.29 3.87
C THR A 66 -5.00 -19.24 3.08
N PHE A 67 -5.69 -18.31 3.76
CA PHE A 67 -6.60 -17.33 3.14
C PHE A 67 -5.93 -16.48 2.04
N LEU A 68 -4.69 -16.04 2.26
CA LEU A 68 -3.90 -15.25 1.31
C LEU A 68 -2.81 -16.06 0.60
N ARG A 69 -2.74 -17.36 0.85
CA ARG A 69 -1.68 -18.20 0.25
C ARG A 69 -1.80 -18.17 -1.26
N GLY A 70 -0.70 -17.83 -1.94
CA GLY A 70 -0.67 -17.72 -3.40
C GLY A 70 -1.04 -16.35 -3.96
N PHE A 71 -1.40 -15.38 -3.11
CA PHE A 71 -1.79 -14.03 -3.53
C PHE A 71 -0.90 -12.96 -2.89
N TYR A 72 -0.69 -11.84 -3.57
CA TYR A 72 -0.10 -10.66 -2.94
C TYR A 72 -1.15 -9.59 -2.68
N THR A 73 -0.89 -8.72 -1.71
CA THR A 73 -1.80 -7.64 -1.30
C THR A 73 -1.02 -6.37 -1.05
N ASP A 74 -1.35 -5.29 -1.74
CA ASP A 74 -0.81 -3.96 -1.48
C ASP A 74 -1.34 -3.39 -0.16
N LEU A 75 -0.47 -2.77 0.64
CA LEU A 75 -0.76 -2.33 2.01
C LEU A 75 -0.47 -0.85 2.26
N GLY A 76 0.31 -0.21 1.39
CA GLY A 76 0.69 1.20 1.52
C GLY A 76 1.95 1.55 0.76
N MET A 77 2.61 2.63 1.18
CA MET A 77 3.91 3.05 0.65
C MET A 77 4.87 3.45 1.77
N ILE A 78 6.17 3.33 1.48
CA ILE A 78 7.23 3.70 2.41
C ILE A 78 8.18 4.68 1.72
N LEU A 79 8.36 5.84 2.34
CA LEU A 79 9.28 6.90 1.92
C LEU A 79 10.53 6.88 2.78
N ARG A 80 11.69 6.67 2.15
CA ARG A 80 12.99 6.52 2.83
C ARG A 80 13.91 7.71 2.55
N THR A 81 14.04 8.05 1.28
CA THR A 81 14.80 9.19 0.79
C THR A 81 14.06 9.83 -0.38
N LYS A 82 14.55 10.97 -0.86
CA LYS A 82 14.03 11.64 -2.05
C LYS A 82 14.71 11.21 -3.35
N GLU A 83 15.47 10.12 -3.30
CA GLU A 83 16.26 9.63 -4.41
C GLU A 83 15.48 8.58 -5.22
N ASN A 84 16.14 7.96 -6.20
CA ASN A 84 15.59 6.77 -6.83
C ASN A 84 15.43 5.65 -5.79
N PRO A 85 14.47 4.74 -6.01
CA PRO A 85 13.49 4.73 -7.09
C PRO A 85 12.29 5.66 -6.84
N ASN A 86 11.55 5.94 -7.91
CA ASN A 86 10.38 6.83 -7.90
C ASN A 86 10.73 8.26 -7.44
N GLN A 87 11.93 8.74 -7.81
CA GLN A 87 12.50 10.01 -7.36
C GLN A 87 11.52 11.19 -7.48
N TYR A 88 10.78 11.30 -8.60
CA TYR A 88 9.79 12.37 -8.78
C TYR A 88 8.73 12.37 -7.67
N LEU A 89 8.10 11.21 -7.43
CA LEU A 89 7.07 11.04 -6.41
C LEU A 89 7.65 11.17 -4.99
N ALA A 90 8.84 10.62 -4.77
CA ALA A 90 9.57 10.72 -3.51
C ALA A 90 9.90 12.18 -3.14
N ASN A 91 10.29 13.00 -4.12
CA ASN A 91 10.53 14.42 -3.92
C ASN A 91 9.25 15.18 -3.57
N LYS A 92 8.16 14.94 -4.31
CA LYS A 92 6.88 15.62 -4.11
C LYS A 92 6.29 15.29 -2.73
N LEU A 93 6.13 14.00 -2.42
CA LEU A 93 5.65 13.54 -1.11
C LEU A 93 6.59 13.95 0.01
N GLY A 94 7.91 13.87 -0.22
CA GLY A 94 8.90 14.26 0.79
C GLY A 94 8.98 15.76 1.04
N LYS A 95 8.55 16.61 0.11
CA LYS A 95 8.37 18.04 0.33
C LYS A 95 7.12 18.29 1.17
N GLU A 96 5.99 17.71 0.76
CA GLU A 96 4.71 17.84 1.46
C GLU A 96 4.77 17.30 2.90
N ALA A 97 5.44 16.16 3.11
CA ALA A 97 5.66 15.59 4.43
C ALA A 97 6.44 16.56 5.34
N LYS A 98 7.49 17.21 4.83
CA LYS A 98 8.30 18.18 5.57
C LYS A 98 7.50 19.43 5.93
N GLU A 99 6.70 19.93 4.99
CA GLU A 99 5.80 21.09 5.22
C GLU A 99 4.77 20.81 6.32
N ARG A 100 4.37 19.54 6.48
CA ARG A 100 3.47 19.06 7.55
C ARG A 100 4.20 18.63 8.83
N GLY A 101 5.50 18.87 8.94
CA GLY A 101 6.29 18.58 10.15
C GLY A 101 6.73 17.11 10.30
N TYR A 102 6.57 16.27 9.27
CA TYR A 102 7.10 14.91 9.28
C TYR A 102 8.56 14.88 8.85
N ASN A 103 9.35 14.05 9.52
CA ASN A 103 10.73 13.76 9.18
C ASN A 103 10.85 12.32 8.69
N PHE A 104 11.83 12.03 7.84
CA PHE A 104 12.09 10.67 7.36
C PHE A 104 13.55 10.51 6.96
N SER A 105 14.04 9.28 7.11
CA SER A 105 15.36 8.85 6.63
C SER A 105 15.31 7.36 6.30
N ASN A 106 16.42 6.79 5.84
CA ASN A 106 16.51 5.35 5.65
C ASN A 106 16.39 4.57 6.98
N GLU A 107 16.94 5.12 8.07
CA GLU A 107 16.92 4.55 9.43
C GLU A 107 15.56 4.69 10.10
N SER A 108 14.78 5.70 9.71
CA SER A 108 13.46 6.01 10.24
C SER A 108 12.50 6.37 9.10
N PRO A 109 12.15 5.41 8.25
CA PRO A 109 11.32 5.64 7.07
C PRO A 109 9.90 6.05 7.47
N LEU A 110 9.27 6.88 6.65
CA LEU A 110 7.90 7.34 6.84
C LEU A 110 6.93 6.42 6.08
N ILE A 111 5.91 5.95 6.78
CA ILE A 111 4.96 4.97 6.27
C ILE A 111 3.63 5.65 6.02
N PHE A 112 3.11 5.44 4.82
CA PHE A 112 1.80 5.88 4.40
C PHE A 112 0.90 4.66 4.23
N LYS A 113 -0.18 4.59 5.00
CA LYS A 113 -1.26 3.63 4.76
C LYS A 113 -2.01 4.03 3.49
N LEU A 114 -2.77 3.09 2.93
CA LEU A 114 -3.65 3.37 1.78
C LEU A 114 -4.67 4.50 2.05
N SER A 115 -5.02 4.73 3.31
CA SER A 115 -5.90 5.82 3.73
C SER A 115 -5.22 7.20 3.75
N ASP A 116 -3.90 7.25 3.95
CA ASP A 116 -3.15 8.48 4.21
C ASP A 116 -2.91 9.31 2.94
N LEU A 117 -2.97 8.68 1.77
CA LEU A 117 -2.71 9.34 0.50
C LEU A 117 -3.94 9.33 -0.41
N GLU A 118 -4.04 10.36 -1.23
CA GLU A 118 -4.99 10.43 -2.32
C GLU A 118 -4.24 10.33 -3.66
N LEU A 119 -4.75 9.47 -4.53
CA LEU A 119 -4.28 9.39 -5.91
C LEU A 119 -4.82 10.57 -6.71
N VAL A 120 -3.93 11.30 -7.39
CA VAL A 120 -4.27 12.46 -8.21
C VAL A 120 -3.74 12.33 -9.63
N VAL A 121 -4.35 13.07 -10.56
CA VAL A 121 -3.75 13.32 -11.88
C VAL A 121 -2.66 14.37 -11.71
N ASP A 122 -1.47 14.05 -12.22
CA ASP A 122 -0.27 14.86 -12.08
C ASP A 122 0.46 14.88 -13.42
N GLY A 123 0.13 15.84 -14.29
CA GLY A 123 0.60 15.87 -15.68
C GLY A 123 2.13 15.87 -15.85
N ASP A 124 2.85 16.35 -14.83
CA ASP A 124 4.31 16.42 -14.83
C ASP A 124 4.97 15.11 -14.33
N SER A 125 4.18 14.17 -13.80
CA SER A 125 4.69 12.91 -13.31
C SER A 125 5.16 12.02 -14.46
N PRO A 126 6.44 11.57 -14.45
CA PRO A 126 6.96 10.67 -15.48
C PRO A 126 6.27 9.28 -15.42
N PHE A 127 5.54 9.00 -14.34
CA PHE A 127 4.77 7.76 -14.16
C PHE A 127 3.37 7.87 -14.76
N ARG A 128 3.33 8.22 -16.05
CA ARG A 128 2.11 8.36 -16.87
C ARG A 128 1.08 9.32 -16.29
N GLY A 129 1.51 10.42 -15.70
CA GLY A 129 0.58 11.47 -15.28
C GLY A 129 -0.18 11.18 -13.99
N LEU A 130 0.31 10.28 -13.12
CA LEU A 130 -0.27 9.97 -11.81
C LEU A 130 0.66 10.40 -10.67
N GLY A 131 0.07 10.93 -9.60
CA GLY A 131 0.78 11.35 -8.40
C GLY A 131 0.00 11.04 -7.14
N PHE A 132 0.59 11.40 -5.99
CA PHE A 132 -0.04 11.26 -4.68
C PHE A 132 0.06 12.57 -3.92
N ILE A 133 -0.96 12.86 -3.13
CA ILE A 133 -0.96 13.93 -2.12
C ILE A 133 -1.28 13.34 -0.75
N ILE A 134 -0.77 13.96 0.31
CA ILE A 134 -1.08 13.57 1.69
C ILE A 134 -2.48 14.12 2.02
N LYS A 135 -3.40 13.29 2.50
CA LYS A 135 -4.72 13.79 2.92
C LYS A 135 -4.64 14.64 4.17
N GLU A 136 -5.58 15.54 4.39
CA GLU A 136 -5.64 16.34 5.63
C GLU A 136 -5.74 15.45 6.87
N SER A 137 -6.58 14.41 6.82
CA SER A 137 -6.76 13.42 7.88
C SER A 137 -5.63 12.38 7.98
N ALA A 138 -4.56 12.52 7.20
CA ALA A 138 -3.50 11.52 7.16
C ALA A 138 -2.73 11.46 8.47
N SER A 139 -2.38 10.25 8.89
CA SER A 139 -1.57 9.99 10.09
C SER A 139 -0.38 9.08 9.79
N PRO A 140 0.50 9.48 8.85
CA PRO A 140 1.69 8.70 8.55
C PRO A 140 2.59 8.64 9.79
N PHE A 141 3.38 7.58 9.89
CA PHE A 141 4.23 7.35 11.05
C PHE A 141 5.57 6.75 10.64
N ASN A 142 6.60 7.01 11.43
CA ASN A 142 7.90 6.40 11.23
C ASN A 142 7.98 5.01 11.86
N ALA A 143 8.72 4.10 11.24
CA ALA A 143 9.11 2.84 11.89
C ALA A 143 10.54 2.42 11.51
N SER A 144 11.45 2.52 12.49
CA SER A 144 12.85 2.15 12.32
C SER A 144 13.06 0.66 12.02
N GLU A 145 12.10 -0.16 12.40
CA GLU A 145 12.02 -1.58 12.11
C GLU A 145 11.96 -1.84 10.61
N LEU A 146 11.36 -0.93 9.84
CA LEU A 146 11.31 -1.04 8.39
C LEU A 146 12.56 -0.47 7.69
N SER A 147 13.63 -0.09 8.41
CA SER A 147 14.88 0.36 7.79
C SER A 147 15.63 -0.77 7.07
N ASN A 148 16.49 -0.41 6.11
CA ASN A 148 17.25 -1.38 5.32
C ASN A 148 18.11 -2.35 6.14
N LYS A 149 18.59 -1.93 7.33
CA LYS A 149 19.37 -2.79 8.24
C LYS A 149 18.64 -4.07 8.68
N ASN A 150 17.32 -4.10 8.51
CA ASN A 150 16.48 -5.24 8.83
C ASN A 150 16.04 -6.04 7.59
N GLY A 151 16.56 -5.73 6.41
CA GLY A 151 16.34 -6.52 5.20
C GLY A 151 16.76 -7.97 5.40
N ASN A 152 15.94 -8.88 4.86
CA ASN A 152 16.07 -10.34 5.00
C ASN A 152 15.92 -10.87 6.43
N LYS A 153 15.54 -10.06 7.41
CA LYS A 153 15.20 -10.57 8.74
C LYS A 153 13.88 -11.32 8.71
N LYS A 154 13.81 -12.34 9.57
CA LYS A 154 12.64 -13.17 9.76
C LYS A 154 11.70 -12.55 10.79
N PHE A 155 10.41 -12.80 10.65
CA PHE A 155 9.39 -12.46 11.64
C PHE A 155 8.28 -13.51 11.64
N LYS A 156 7.60 -13.64 12.78
CA LYS A 156 6.42 -14.52 12.94
C LYS A 156 5.13 -13.73 13.11
N THR A 157 5.19 -12.51 13.63
CA THR A 157 4.02 -11.66 13.89
C THR A 157 4.35 -10.19 13.67
N VAL A 158 3.34 -9.32 13.76
CA VAL A 158 3.47 -7.86 13.63
C VAL A 158 2.96 -7.18 14.90
N ASN A 159 3.46 -5.98 15.18
CA ASN A 159 2.96 -5.16 16.27
C ASN A 159 1.60 -4.54 15.93
N LYS A 160 1.01 -3.81 16.88
CA LYS A 160 -0.28 -3.11 16.72
C LYS A 160 -0.37 -2.13 15.54
N LYS A 161 0.76 -1.62 15.03
CA LYS A 161 0.83 -0.77 13.84
C LYS A 161 1.05 -1.55 12.53
N GLY A 162 1.08 -2.89 12.61
CA GLY A 162 1.34 -3.76 11.46
C GLY A 162 2.83 -3.88 11.13
N ILE A 163 3.74 -3.52 12.03
CA ILE A 163 5.18 -3.58 11.76
C ILE A 163 5.75 -4.94 12.20
N PRO A 164 6.55 -5.63 11.37
CA PRO A 164 7.18 -6.91 11.74
C PRO A 164 7.91 -6.86 13.08
N ILE A 165 7.66 -7.86 13.92
CA ILE A 165 8.45 -8.14 15.12
C ILE A 165 9.48 -9.20 14.74
N PHE A 166 10.74 -8.79 14.57
CA PHE A 166 11.78 -9.68 14.07
C PHE A 166 12.17 -10.75 15.07
N ASP A 167 12.28 -11.98 14.57
CA ASP A 167 12.55 -13.20 15.31
C ASP A 167 13.22 -14.21 14.38
N ASN A 168 14.36 -14.76 14.80
CA ASN A 168 15.12 -15.73 14.01
C ASN A 168 14.37 -17.05 13.77
N GLU A 169 13.41 -17.37 14.64
CA GLU A 169 12.49 -18.52 14.49
C GLU A 169 11.29 -18.22 13.58
N GLY A 170 11.20 -16.98 13.06
CA GLY A 170 10.14 -16.58 12.14
C GLY A 170 10.16 -17.34 10.81
N ASN A 171 8.96 -17.53 10.24
CA ASN A 171 8.75 -18.23 8.97
C ASN A 171 8.47 -17.27 7.79
N ARG A 172 8.43 -15.96 8.04
CA ARG A 172 8.22 -14.92 7.03
C ARG A 172 9.41 -13.98 6.98
N LEU A 173 9.72 -13.45 5.80
CA LEU A 173 10.85 -12.56 5.55
C LEU A 173 10.37 -11.14 5.31
N PHE A 174 11.17 -10.17 5.75
CA PHE A 174 11.00 -8.77 5.41
C PHE A 174 12.00 -8.36 4.33
N TYR A 175 11.48 -7.93 3.17
CA TYR A 175 12.28 -7.37 2.08
C TYR A 175 12.15 -5.85 2.06
N THR A 176 13.28 -5.17 1.97
CA THR A 176 13.34 -3.72 1.93
C THR A 176 14.57 -3.23 1.19
N ARG A 177 14.48 -2.03 0.64
CA ARG A 177 15.60 -1.26 0.09
C ARG A 177 16.05 -0.17 1.05
N ASP A 178 17.06 0.59 0.64
CA ASP A 178 17.71 1.66 1.39
C ASP A 178 17.36 3.08 0.91
N ASN A 179 16.58 3.23 -0.16
CA ASN A 179 16.31 4.53 -0.76
C ASN A 179 14.91 4.68 -1.38
N GLY A 180 14.58 5.93 -1.71
CA GLY A 180 13.43 6.35 -2.50
C GLY A 180 12.07 6.10 -1.88
N LEU A 181 11.07 5.98 -2.76
CA LEU A 181 9.69 5.62 -2.45
C LEU A 181 9.39 4.23 -3.02
N ALA A 182 8.80 3.36 -2.20
CA ALA A 182 8.40 2.02 -2.60
C ALA A 182 6.97 1.72 -2.16
N GLY A 183 6.25 0.92 -2.95
CA GLY A 183 5.05 0.23 -2.47
C GLY A 183 5.42 -0.74 -1.35
N CYS A 184 4.49 -0.98 -0.43
CA CYS A 184 4.59 -1.99 0.61
C CYS A 184 3.47 -3.00 0.38
N CYS A 185 3.83 -4.28 0.27
CA CYS A 185 2.87 -5.35 0.05
C CYS A 185 3.18 -6.59 0.90
N LEU A 186 2.17 -7.45 1.05
CA LEU A 186 2.35 -8.83 1.46
C LEU A 186 2.50 -9.68 0.20
N THR A 187 3.55 -10.49 0.09
CA THR A 187 3.77 -11.38 -1.06
C THR A 187 2.94 -12.66 -0.97
N LYS A 188 2.92 -13.47 -2.04
CA LYS A 188 2.28 -14.81 -2.08
C LYS A 188 2.75 -15.81 -1.03
N TYR A 189 3.89 -15.56 -0.40
CA TYR A 189 4.44 -16.35 0.70
C TYR A 189 4.26 -15.68 2.07
N SER A 190 3.38 -14.69 2.17
CA SER A 190 3.15 -13.87 3.36
C SER A 190 4.37 -13.06 3.84
N ASN A 191 5.41 -12.90 3.01
CA ASN A 191 6.53 -12.00 3.31
C ASN A 191 6.07 -10.55 3.19
N VAL A 192 6.60 -9.65 4.01
CA VAL A 192 6.39 -8.20 3.82
C VAL A 192 7.48 -7.69 2.88
N ASP A 193 7.08 -7.03 1.80
CA ASP A 193 7.97 -6.56 0.75
C ASP A 193 7.78 -5.06 0.50
N SER A 194 8.87 -4.31 0.64
CA SER A 194 9.01 -2.90 0.29
C SER A 194 10.20 -2.64 -0.65
N TYR A 195 10.55 -3.66 -1.43
CA TYR A 195 11.67 -3.71 -2.37
C TYR A 195 11.20 -3.61 -3.82
N CYS A 196 9.92 -3.52 -4.15
CA CYS A 196 9.48 -3.39 -5.55
C CYS A 196 9.61 -1.94 -6.08
N LEU A 197 10.15 -1.79 -7.30
CA LEU A 197 10.40 -0.49 -7.96
C LEU A 197 9.16 0.08 -8.65
N GLY A 198 8.46 -0.76 -9.41
CA GLY A 198 7.35 -0.34 -10.26
C GLY A 198 6.05 -0.21 -9.48
N LEU A 199 5.65 1.02 -9.16
CA LEU A 199 4.32 1.30 -8.60
C LEU A 199 3.18 0.99 -9.57
N SER A 200 3.48 0.94 -10.87
CA SER A 200 2.56 0.59 -11.94
C SER A 200 2.51 -0.90 -12.27
N ASP A 201 3.49 -1.69 -11.78
CA ASP A 201 3.58 -3.09 -12.14
C ASP A 201 2.39 -3.84 -11.55
N SER A 202 1.67 -4.55 -12.42
CA SER A 202 0.53 -5.37 -12.03
C SER A 202 0.91 -6.84 -12.11
N ASN A 203 0.37 -7.63 -11.20
CA ASN A 203 0.51 -9.06 -11.21
C ASN A 203 -0.87 -9.71 -11.00
N ASP A 204 -1.18 -10.72 -11.81
CA ASP A 204 -2.50 -11.37 -11.86
C ASP A 204 -2.87 -12.09 -10.56
N TYR A 205 -1.88 -12.35 -9.69
CA TYR A 205 -2.07 -12.90 -8.35
C TYR A 205 -2.39 -11.81 -7.29
N GLY A 206 -2.61 -10.57 -7.72
CA GLY A 206 -2.98 -9.46 -6.85
C GLY A 206 -4.38 -9.64 -6.29
N ARG A 207 -4.52 -9.46 -4.97
CA ARG A 207 -5.80 -9.42 -4.28
C ARG A 207 -5.91 -8.17 -3.43
N VAL A 208 -7.03 -7.48 -3.61
CA VAL A 208 -7.48 -6.43 -2.69
C VAL A 208 -8.35 -7.06 -1.62
N VAL A 209 -7.93 -6.97 -0.37
CA VAL A 209 -8.72 -7.42 0.78
C VAL A 209 -9.50 -6.22 1.33
N ILE A 210 -10.81 -6.37 1.45
CA ILE A 210 -11.72 -5.34 1.96
C ILE A 210 -12.17 -5.79 3.35
N VAL A 211 -12.19 -4.86 4.30
CA VAL A 211 -12.67 -5.12 5.66
C VAL A 211 -13.80 -4.17 6.02
N TYR A 212 -14.76 -4.72 6.77
CA TYR A 212 -15.90 -4.00 7.34
C TYR A 212 -15.54 -3.58 8.75
N ASP A 213 -14.65 -2.61 8.91
CA ASP A 213 -14.30 -2.07 10.23
C ASP A 213 -13.78 -0.64 10.03
N ALA A 214 -14.71 0.33 10.01
CA ALA A 214 -14.39 1.60 10.64
C ALA A 214 -14.34 1.30 12.14
N GLU A 215 -13.18 1.47 12.77
CA GLU A 215 -13.12 1.47 14.23
C GLU A 215 -14.23 2.40 14.75
N GLY A 216 -15.29 1.85 15.36
CA GLY A 216 -16.35 2.60 16.02
C GLY A 216 -17.74 2.68 15.37
N VAL A 217 -18.05 1.98 14.28
CA VAL A 217 -19.45 1.96 13.77
C VAL A 217 -20.04 0.56 13.86
N ALA A 218 -20.99 0.38 14.79
CA ALA A 218 -21.80 -0.83 14.86
C ALA A 218 -22.51 -1.07 13.53
N PRO A 219 -22.59 -2.33 13.04
CA PRO A 219 -23.26 -2.63 11.78
C PRO A 219 -24.71 -2.17 11.85
N LYS A 220 -25.13 -1.40 10.83
CA LYS A 220 -26.55 -1.11 10.63
C LYS A 220 -27.24 -2.43 10.27
N LYS A 221 -28.20 -2.83 11.09
CA LYS A 221 -29.15 -3.90 10.80
C LYS A 221 -30.01 -3.54 9.60
#